data_AF-A0A3M8KZ34-F1
#
_entry.id   AF-A0A3M8KZ34-F1
#
_cell.length_a   1.000
_cell.length_b   1.000
_cell.length_c   1.000
_cell.angle_alpha   90.00
_cell.angle_beta   90.00
_cell.angle_gamma   90.00
#
_symmetry.space_group_name_H-M   'P 1'
#
loop_
_entity.id
_entity.type
_entity.pdbx_description
1 polymer ?
#
loop_
_entity_poly.entity_id
_entity_poly.type
_entity_poly.pdbx_seq_one_letter_code
_entity_poly.pdbx_strand_id
1 'polypeptide(L)'
;MTMMTPTPTISHAPALRIGPLELDVPVVLAPMAGITNTAFRRLCREYGAGLYVSEMITSRALVERTRESMRLITHHPSETTRSIQLYGVDPTTVSEAVTMLVAEDRADHIDLNFGCPVPKVTRKGGGAALPWKLTLFRQIVEAAVKAAGDIPLTVKMRKGIDSDHLTYLEAAKAAQGAGVASIALHARTAAEFYSGQADWSAIAALKEAITDTPVLGNGDIWSADDAVRMTRQTGCDGVVVGRGCLGRPWLFGDLAAAFQPGDGERAPIQPNLGQVAAAFRRHAELLTAFFESEERGCRDIRKHVAWYFKGYPVGGDLRASLATAESLAQLDDLLGTLDHDQPYPGVGAEGPRGRAGTPKKPALPENWLASREMVGDDRATLTEGEGDTSGG
;
A
#
# COMPACT_ATOMS: atom_id res chain seq x y z
N MET A 1 15.92 25.98 -41.86
CA MET A 1 14.91 24.95 -41.54
C MET A 1 15.40 24.21 -40.30
N THR A 2 14.96 24.67 -39.14
CA THR A 2 15.28 24.03 -37.85
C THR A 2 14.39 22.80 -37.75
N MET A 3 14.98 21.61 -37.81
CA MET A 3 14.24 20.36 -37.68
C MET A 3 13.70 20.26 -36.24
N MET A 4 12.38 20.34 -36.10
CA MET A 4 11.69 19.98 -34.86
C MET A 4 11.95 18.50 -34.60
N THR A 5 12.64 18.20 -33.51
CA THR A 5 12.71 16.87 -32.94
C THR A 5 11.29 16.41 -32.59
N PRO A 6 10.87 15.21 -33.00
CA PRO A 6 9.55 14.71 -32.63
C PRO A 6 9.47 14.54 -31.11
N THR A 7 8.48 15.18 -30.50
CA THR A 7 8.07 14.90 -29.12
C THR A 7 7.74 13.41 -29.02
N PRO A 8 8.34 12.64 -28.10
CA PRO A 8 8.00 11.25 -27.94
C PRO A 8 6.52 11.14 -27.58
N THR A 9 5.73 10.55 -28.47
CA THR A 9 4.38 10.09 -28.16
C THR A 9 4.47 9.13 -26.99
N ILE A 10 3.77 9.47 -25.90
CA ILE A 10 3.61 8.57 -24.76
C ILE A 10 2.98 7.30 -25.31
N SER A 11 3.75 6.20 -25.36
CA SER A 11 3.16 4.88 -25.55
C SER A 11 2.20 4.68 -24.37
N HIS A 12 0.90 4.77 -24.65
CA HIS A 12 -0.14 4.59 -23.64
C HIS A 12 0.10 3.23 -22.96
N ALA A 13 0.21 3.23 -21.63
CA ALA A 13 0.28 1.98 -20.91
C ALA A 13 -1.03 1.22 -21.19
N PRO A 14 -0.97 -0.03 -21.66
CA PRO A 14 -2.19 -0.83 -21.81
C PRO A 14 -2.88 -0.91 -20.43
N ALA A 15 -4.21 -1.01 -20.44
CA ALA A 15 -4.98 -1.26 -19.22
C ALA A 15 -4.32 -2.40 -18.43
N LEU A 16 -4.06 -2.17 -17.13
CA LEU A 16 -3.38 -3.14 -16.29
C LEU A 16 -4.35 -4.30 -16.03
N ARG A 17 -3.96 -5.52 -16.40
CA ARG A 17 -4.74 -6.73 -16.12
C ARG A 17 -4.08 -7.52 -15.00
N ILE A 18 -4.83 -7.81 -13.94
CA ILE A 18 -4.39 -8.66 -12.82
C ILE A 18 -5.30 -9.89 -12.81
N GLY A 19 -4.85 -10.96 -13.47
CA GLY A 19 -5.69 -12.12 -13.76
C GLY A 19 -6.94 -11.70 -14.55
N PRO A 20 -8.17 -11.97 -14.08
CA PRO A 20 -9.39 -11.55 -14.75
C PRO A 20 -9.76 -10.07 -14.51
N LEU A 21 -9.06 -9.36 -13.62
CA LEU A 21 -9.40 -7.98 -13.27
C LEU A 21 -8.77 -7.01 -14.27
N GLU A 22 -9.60 -6.24 -14.95
CA GLU A 22 -9.17 -5.15 -15.84
C GLU A 22 -9.22 -3.83 -15.07
N LEU A 23 -8.08 -3.16 -14.96
CA LEU A 23 -7.96 -1.88 -14.29
C LEU A 23 -7.76 -0.77 -15.33
N ASP A 24 -8.75 0.11 -15.45
CA ASP A 24 -8.71 1.28 -16.33
C ASP A 24 -7.56 2.24 -15.99
N VAL A 25 -7.15 2.24 -14.73
CA VAL A 25 -6.03 3.03 -14.22
C VAL A 25 -5.02 2.07 -13.61
N PRO A 26 -3.74 2.05 -14.06
CA PRO A 26 -2.71 1.12 -13.60
C PRO A 26 -2.13 1.57 -12.25
N VAL A 27 -3.01 1.85 -11.29
CA VAL A 27 -2.68 2.43 -9.98
C VAL A 27 -3.31 1.59 -8.89
N VAL A 28 -2.48 1.21 -7.92
CA VAL A 28 -2.88 0.44 -6.75
C VAL A 28 -2.60 1.26 -5.49
N LEU A 29 -3.58 1.39 -4.59
CA LEU A 29 -3.33 1.91 -3.23
C LEU A 29 -2.52 0.87 -2.45
N ALA A 30 -1.36 1.27 -1.95
CA ALA A 30 -0.53 0.40 -1.13
C ALA A 30 -1.24 0.06 0.19
N PRO A 31 -1.17 -1.19 0.66
CA PRO A 31 -1.63 -1.55 1.99
C PRO A 31 -0.76 -0.85 3.04
N MET A 32 -1.40 -0.09 3.94
CA MET A 32 -0.74 0.62 5.04
C MET A 32 -1.53 0.35 6.32
N ALA A 33 -0.96 -0.49 7.19
CA ALA A 33 -1.56 -0.80 8.48
C ALA A 33 -1.81 0.46 9.31
N GLY A 34 -2.96 0.49 9.97
CA GLY A 34 -3.56 1.63 10.64
C GLY A 34 -4.02 2.74 9.71
N ILE A 35 -4.02 2.60 8.38
CA ILE A 35 -4.36 3.69 7.45
C ILE A 35 -5.38 3.24 6.41
N THR A 36 -5.10 2.18 5.64
CA THR A 36 -5.95 1.75 4.51
C THR A 36 -7.14 0.90 4.92
N ASN A 37 -7.80 1.29 6.02
CA ASN A 37 -9.09 0.76 6.42
C ASN A 37 -10.17 1.12 5.39
N THR A 38 -11.36 0.54 5.55
CA THR A 38 -12.50 0.76 4.66
C THR A 38 -12.89 2.23 4.53
N ALA A 39 -12.74 3.03 5.60
CA ALA A 39 -13.00 4.47 5.57
C ALA A 39 -12.05 5.20 4.60
N PHE A 40 -10.75 4.95 4.71
CA PHE A 40 -9.77 5.60 3.84
C PHE A 40 -9.86 5.10 2.39
N ARG A 41 -10.07 3.80 2.16
CA ARG A 41 -10.25 3.25 0.81
C ARG A 41 -11.47 3.85 0.12
N ARG A 42 -12.59 3.96 0.84
CA ARG A 42 -13.79 4.65 0.35
C ARG A 42 -13.50 6.10 0.01
N LEU A 43 -12.82 6.83 0.90
CA LEU A 43 -12.45 8.21 0.64
C LEU A 43 -11.60 8.35 -0.63
N CYS A 44 -10.58 7.51 -0.82
CA CYS A 44 -9.76 7.55 -2.04
C CYS A 44 -10.58 7.24 -3.32
N ARG A 45 -11.58 6.35 -3.23
CA ARG A 45 -12.51 6.06 -4.34
C ARG A 45 -13.44 7.22 -4.67
N GLU A 46 -13.80 8.04 -3.69
CA GLU A 46 -14.60 9.25 -3.93
C GLU A 46 -13.85 10.28 -4.83
N TYR A 47 -12.52 10.16 -4.97
CA TYR A 47 -11.71 11.07 -5.80
C TYR A 47 -11.15 10.48 -7.10
N GLY A 48 -11.11 9.15 -7.25
CA GLY A 48 -10.46 8.56 -8.42
C GLY A 48 -10.67 7.05 -8.52
N ALA A 49 -9.92 6.44 -9.43
CA ALA A 49 -10.01 5.01 -9.72
C ALA A 49 -8.66 4.31 -9.50
N GLY A 50 -8.74 3.00 -9.26
CA GLY A 50 -7.60 2.13 -9.01
C GLY A 50 -8.03 0.88 -8.23
N LEU A 51 -7.07 0.02 -7.92
CA LEU A 51 -7.26 -1.11 -7.01
C LEU A 51 -6.90 -0.68 -5.58
N TYR A 52 -7.85 -0.82 -4.65
CA TYR A 52 -7.67 -0.36 -3.27
C TYR A 52 -7.45 -1.53 -2.33
N VAL A 53 -6.19 -1.79 -1.98
CA VAL A 53 -5.82 -2.92 -1.10
C VAL A 53 -6.11 -2.57 0.36
N SER A 54 -6.68 -3.52 1.11
CA SER A 54 -6.91 -3.40 2.55
C SER A 54 -5.64 -3.13 3.34
N GLU A 55 -5.77 -2.94 4.64
CA GLU A 55 -4.63 -3.11 5.55
C GLU A 55 -4.11 -4.54 5.47
N MET A 56 -2.90 -4.77 5.98
CA MET A 56 -2.34 -6.11 6.11
C MET A 56 -3.02 -6.85 7.27
N ILE A 57 -3.61 -8.01 7.00
CA ILE A 57 -4.25 -8.88 7.99
C ILE A 57 -3.37 -10.10 8.24
N THR A 58 -3.14 -10.44 9.51
CA THR A 58 -2.42 -11.67 9.88
C THR A 58 -3.30 -12.89 9.56
N SER A 59 -2.79 -13.82 8.75
CA SER A 59 -3.52 -15.03 8.32
C SER A 59 -4.01 -15.85 9.51
N ARG A 60 -3.17 -16.02 10.55
CA ARG A 60 -3.56 -16.71 11.79
C ARG A 60 -4.74 -16.06 12.48
N ALA A 61 -4.70 -14.74 12.68
CA ALA A 61 -5.79 -14.00 13.30
C ALA A 61 -7.09 -14.06 12.48
N LEU A 62 -6.98 -14.19 11.15
CA LEU A 62 -8.12 -14.36 10.28
C LEU A 62 -8.73 -15.77 10.41
N VAL A 63 -7.90 -16.82 10.40
CA VAL A 63 -8.34 -18.21 10.64
C VAL A 63 -9.00 -18.36 12.02
N GLU A 64 -8.45 -17.70 13.04
CA GLU A 64 -9.02 -17.65 14.39
C GLU A 64 -10.23 -16.70 14.52
N ARG A 65 -10.58 -15.99 13.45
CA ARG A 65 -11.74 -15.09 13.36
C ARG A 65 -11.80 -14.04 14.47
N THR A 66 -10.65 -13.48 14.84
CA THR A 66 -10.61 -12.41 15.85
C THR A 66 -11.51 -11.24 15.44
N ARG A 67 -12.11 -10.53 16.41
CA ARG A 67 -13.01 -9.41 16.12
C ARG A 67 -12.38 -8.35 15.20
N GLU A 68 -11.09 -8.07 15.39
CA GLU A 68 -10.38 -7.07 14.59
C GLU A 68 -10.09 -7.57 13.17
N SER A 69 -9.61 -8.81 12.99
CA SER A 69 -9.37 -9.36 11.64
C SER A 69 -10.66 -9.43 10.82
N MET A 70 -11.78 -9.83 11.43
CA MET A 70 -13.09 -9.85 10.78
C MET A 70 -13.58 -8.45 10.37
N ARG A 71 -13.28 -7.41 11.17
CA ARG A 71 -13.58 -6.02 10.78
C ARG A 71 -12.70 -5.59 9.60
N LEU A 72 -11.41 -5.90 9.61
CA LEU A 72 -10.45 -5.46 8.60
C LEU A 72 -10.75 -6.02 7.19
N ILE A 73 -11.38 -7.20 7.12
CA ILE A 73 -11.83 -7.82 5.85
C ILE A 73 -13.24 -7.37 5.42
N THR A 74 -13.85 -6.40 6.11
CA THR A 74 -15.15 -5.86 5.73
C THR A 74 -15.00 -4.82 4.61
N HIS A 75 -15.89 -4.89 3.62
CA HIS A 75 -15.93 -3.96 2.50
C HIS A 75 -17.19 -3.11 2.52
N HIS A 76 -17.07 -1.86 2.10
CA HIS A 76 -18.23 -1.01 1.83
C HIS A 76 -18.85 -1.39 0.47
N PRO A 77 -20.18 -1.30 0.27
CA PRO A 77 -20.81 -1.65 -1.02
C PRO A 77 -20.30 -0.89 -2.26
N SER A 78 -19.60 0.24 -2.07
CA SER A 78 -18.96 0.97 -3.16
C SER A 78 -17.62 0.38 -3.61
N GLU A 79 -17.06 -0.60 -2.89
CA GLU A 79 -15.86 -1.35 -3.27
C GLU A 79 -16.25 -2.47 -4.23
N THR A 80 -16.27 -2.15 -5.53
CA THR A 80 -16.62 -3.09 -6.62
C THR A 80 -15.58 -4.17 -6.87
N THR A 81 -14.37 -3.99 -6.33
CA THR A 81 -13.29 -4.99 -6.31
C THR A 81 -12.74 -5.04 -4.91
N ARG A 82 -13.05 -6.11 -4.19
CA ARG A 82 -12.70 -6.34 -2.78
C ARG A 82 -11.30 -6.93 -2.70
N SER A 83 -10.34 -6.14 -2.27
CA SER A 83 -8.93 -6.56 -2.20
C SER A 83 -8.45 -6.71 -0.77
N ILE A 84 -7.97 -7.90 -0.40
CA ILE A 84 -7.46 -8.22 0.93
C ILE A 84 -5.96 -8.54 0.88
N GLN A 85 -5.15 -7.89 1.71
CA GLN A 85 -3.75 -8.29 1.90
C GLN A 85 -3.59 -9.18 3.13
N LEU A 86 -3.01 -10.37 2.93
CA LEU A 86 -2.63 -11.30 4.00
C LEU A 86 -1.15 -11.24 4.32
N TYR A 87 -0.83 -11.59 5.55
CA TYR A 87 0.52 -11.82 6.05
C TYR A 87 0.55 -13.11 6.85
N GLY A 88 1.49 -13.99 6.53
CA GLY A 88 1.82 -15.15 7.36
C GLY A 88 3.18 -15.75 7.02
N VAL A 89 3.64 -16.65 7.89
CA VAL A 89 4.93 -17.35 7.79
C VAL A 89 4.78 -18.87 7.72
N ASP A 90 3.55 -19.39 7.79
CA ASP A 90 3.24 -20.81 7.63
C ASP A 90 2.33 -21.07 6.42
N PRO A 91 2.78 -21.89 5.43
CA PRO A 91 2.00 -22.24 4.25
C PRO A 91 0.59 -22.76 4.56
N THR A 92 0.43 -23.58 5.61
CA THR A 92 -0.86 -24.16 5.96
C THR A 92 -1.83 -23.08 6.43
N THR A 93 -1.40 -22.24 7.38
CA THR A 93 -2.21 -21.14 7.92
C THR A 93 -2.56 -20.11 6.85
N VAL A 94 -1.64 -19.78 5.94
CA VAL A 94 -1.95 -18.88 4.80
C VAL A 94 -2.97 -19.53 3.86
N SER A 95 -2.81 -20.81 3.52
CA SER A 95 -3.75 -21.56 2.67
C SER A 95 -5.16 -21.62 3.29
N GLU A 96 -5.26 -21.84 4.59
CA GLU A 96 -6.53 -21.83 5.34
C GLU A 96 -7.20 -20.46 5.31
N ALA A 97 -6.44 -19.39 5.53
CA ALA A 97 -6.94 -18.02 5.45
C ALA A 97 -7.48 -17.68 4.04
N VAL A 98 -6.73 -18.05 3.00
CA VAL A 98 -7.17 -17.87 1.60
C VAL A 98 -8.43 -18.69 1.31
N THR A 99 -8.46 -19.96 1.72
CA THR A 99 -9.61 -20.85 1.55
C THR A 99 -10.86 -20.26 2.22
N MET A 100 -10.72 -19.70 3.43
CA MET A 100 -11.81 -19.02 4.11
C MET A 100 -12.32 -17.81 3.32
N LEU A 101 -11.42 -16.96 2.80
CA LEU A 101 -11.83 -15.79 2.01
C LEU A 101 -12.58 -16.18 0.74
N VAL A 102 -12.14 -17.24 0.06
CA VAL A 102 -12.78 -17.77 -1.16
C VAL A 102 -14.14 -18.37 -0.82
N ALA A 103 -14.19 -19.29 0.15
CA ALA A 103 -15.40 -20.04 0.49
C ALA A 103 -16.52 -19.16 1.06
N GLU A 104 -16.17 -18.06 1.73
CA GLU A 104 -17.12 -17.10 2.27
C GLU A 104 -17.40 -15.89 1.36
N ASP A 105 -16.90 -15.90 0.12
CA ASP A 105 -17.03 -14.80 -0.85
C ASP A 105 -16.66 -13.44 -0.23
N ARG A 106 -15.42 -13.33 0.26
CA ARG A 106 -14.92 -12.14 0.97
C ARG A 106 -13.99 -11.28 0.14
N ALA A 107 -13.44 -11.80 -0.96
CA ALA A 107 -12.45 -11.11 -1.77
C ALA A 107 -12.64 -11.40 -3.26
N ASP A 108 -12.32 -10.42 -4.09
CA ASP A 108 -12.17 -10.54 -5.54
C ASP A 108 -10.68 -10.51 -5.95
N HIS A 109 -9.81 -10.15 -5.00
CA HIS A 109 -8.36 -10.07 -5.15
C HIS A 109 -7.68 -10.34 -3.80
N ILE A 110 -6.63 -11.15 -3.80
CA ILE A 110 -5.84 -11.46 -2.60
C ILE A 110 -4.38 -11.07 -2.84
N ASP A 111 -3.78 -10.31 -1.94
CA ASP A 111 -2.35 -9.95 -1.99
C ASP A 111 -1.59 -10.55 -0.81
N LEU A 112 -0.34 -10.95 -1.01
CA LEU A 112 0.53 -11.43 0.07
C LEU A 112 1.63 -10.42 0.39
N ASN A 113 1.77 -10.11 1.67
CA ASN A 113 2.81 -9.21 2.15
C ASN A 113 4.16 -9.92 2.34
N PHE A 114 5.15 -9.46 1.58
CA PHE A 114 6.56 -9.82 1.76
C PHE A 114 7.45 -8.57 1.78
N GLY A 115 6.91 -7.45 2.26
CA GLY A 115 7.55 -6.13 2.15
C GLY A 115 7.55 -5.30 3.44
N CYS A 116 6.79 -5.69 4.46
CA CYS A 116 6.74 -4.94 5.72
C CYS A 116 8.09 -5.02 6.45
N PRO A 117 8.76 -3.88 6.75
CA PRO A 117 10.06 -3.88 7.40
C PRO A 117 9.96 -3.76 8.94
N VAL A 118 8.74 -3.67 9.50
CA VAL A 118 8.59 -3.33 10.92
C VAL A 118 9.08 -4.47 11.83
N PRO A 119 9.79 -4.17 12.94
CA PRO A 119 10.36 -5.19 13.81
C PRO A 119 9.35 -6.21 14.35
N LYS A 120 8.09 -5.80 14.56
CA LYS A 120 7.00 -6.69 15.00
C LYS A 120 6.75 -7.85 14.03
N VAL A 121 7.01 -7.62 12.74
CA VAL A 121 6.82 -8.58 11.65
C VAL A 121 8.14 -9.29 11.33
N THR A 122 9.22 -8.53 11.09
CA THR A 122 10.49 -9.12 10.62
C THR A 122 11.16 -10.00 11.66
N ARG A 123 10.99 -9.72 12.97
CA ARG A 123 11.56 -10.56 14.05
C ARG A 123 10.94 -11.96 14.09
N LYS A 124 9.73 -12.10 13.55
CA LYS A 124 9.01 -13.38 13.42
C LYS A 124 9.25 -14.02 12.05
N GLY A 125 10.30 -13.64 11.33
CA GLY A 125 10.62 -14.14 10.00
C GLY A 125 9.67 -13.67 8.89
N GLY A 126 8.76 -12.73 9.20
CA GLY A 126 7.71 -12.26 8.29
C GLY A 126 8.08 -11.06 7.43
N GLY A 127 7.13 -10.63 6.59
CA GLY A 127 7.26 -9.43 5.78
C GLY A 127 8.51 -9.46 4.91
N ALA A 128 9.32 -8.39 4.94
CA ALA A 128 10.52 -8.30 4.11
C ALA A 128 11.66 -9.26 4.49
N ALA A 129 11.57 -9.93 5.65
CA ALA A 129 12.54 -10.95 6.06
C ALA A 129 12.31 -12.30 5.38
N LEU A 130 11.06 -12.62 5.04
CA LEU A 130 10.65 -13.94 4.58
C LEU A 130 11.29 -14.37 3.25
N PRO A 131 11.39 -13.50 2.20
CA PRO A 131 11.98 -13.91 0.92
C PRO A 131 13.44 -14.39 0.98
N TRP A 132 14.15 -14.15 2.08
CA TRP A 132 15.46 -14.74 2.32
C TRP A 132 15.40 -16.27 2.42
N LYS A 133 14.35 -16.80 3.06
CA LYS A 133 14.06 -18.23 3.17
C LYS A 133 13.28 -18.70 1.93
N LEU A 134 13.96 -18.79 0.79
CA LEU A 134 13.34 -18.92 -0.53
C LEU A 134 12.41 -20.14 -0.66
N THR A 135 12.79 -21.28 -0.09
CA THR A 135 11.94 -22.49 -0.08
C THR A 135 10.64 -22.28 0.69
N LEU A 136 10.70 -21.63 1.86
CA LEU A 136 9.51 -21.29 2.65
C LEU A 136 8.62 -20.29 1.90
N PHE A 137 9.22 -19.24 1.34
CA PHE A 137 8.51 -18.29 0.48
C PHE A 137 7.76 -19.01 -0.64
N ARG A 138 8.43 -19.90 -1.37
CA ARG A 138 7.83 -20.67 -2.46
C ARG A 138 6.65 -21.51 -1.97
N GLN A 139 6.82 -22.24 -0.87
CA GLN A 139 5.76 -23.07 -0.28
C GLN A 139 4.52 -22.24 0.09
N ILE A 140 4.71 -21.04 0.67
CA ILE A 140 3.60 -20.15 1.03
C ILE A 140 2.86 -19.68 -0.21
N VAL A 141 3.58 -19.18 -1.22
CA VAL A 141 2.96 -18.65 -2.43
C VAL A 141 2.26 -19.75 -3.23
N GLU A 142 2.89 -20.92 -3.41
CA GLU A 142 2.27 -22.08 -4.10
C GLU A 142 0.99 -22.55 -3.39
N ALA A 143 1.02 -22.65 -2.05
CA ALA A 143 -0.15 -23.05 -1.28
C ALA A 143 -1.28 -22.02 -1.38
N ALA A 144 -0.95 -20.73 -1.31
CA ALA A 144 -1.92 -19.65 -1.39
C ALA A 144 -2.54 -19.54 -2.79
N VAL A 145 -1.76 -19.59 -3.88
CA VAL A 145 -2.28 -19.57 -5.26
C VAL A 145 -3.22 -20.74 -5.48
N LYS A 146 -2.83 -21.95 -5.04
CA LYS A 146 -3.68 -23.14 -5.14
C LYS A 146 -5.01 -22.95 -4.39
N ALA A 147 -4.98 -22.39 -3.19
CA ALA A 147 -6.18 -22.15 -2.38
C ALA A 147 -7.08 -21.05 -2.97
N ALA A 148 -6.51 -20.06 -3.67
CA ALA A 148 -7.25 -18.95 -4.25
C ALA A 148 -8.11 -19.36 -5.47
N GLY A 149 -7.70 -20.41 -6.19
CA GLY A 149 -8.42 -20.88 -7.38
C GLY A 149 -8.46 -19.79 -8.46
N ASP A 150 -9.67 -19.35 -8.83
CA ASP A 150 -9.88 -18.33 -9.86
C ASP A 150 -9.69 -16.89 -9.35
N ILE A 151 -9.62 -16.68 -8.03
CA ILE A 151 -9.35 -15.36 -7.47
C ILE A 151 -7.88 -15.01 -7.72
N PRO A 152 -7.56 -13.89 -8.41
CA PRO A 152 -6.18 -13.52 -8.66
C PRO A 152 -5.44 -13.25 -7.36
N LEU A 153 -4.31 -13.94 -7.20
CA LEU A 153 -3.40 -13.75 -6.07
C LEU A 153 -2.15 -13.00 -6.50
N THR A 154 -1.76 -11.95 -5.77
CA THR A 154 -0.57 -11.13 -6.04
C THR A 154 0.40 -11.13 -4.88
N VAL A 155 1.61 -10.62 -5.11
CA VAL A 155 2.60 -10.45 -4.06
C VAL A 155 3.18 -9.04 -4.06
N LYS A 156 3.38 -8.48 -2.86
CA LYS A 156 4.07 -7.21 -2.67
C LYS A 156 5.32 -7.38 -1.82
N MET A 157 6.48 -7.09 -2.38
CA MET A 157 7.79 -7.29 -1.73
C MET A 157 8.70 -6.07 -1.74
N ARG A 158 9.84 -6.20 -1.06
CA ARG A 158 10.99 -5.28 -1.09
C ARG A 158 12.16 -5.89 -1.86
N LYS A 159 13.21 -5.10 -2.13
CA LYS A 159 14.43 -5.59 -2.80
C LYS A 159 15.11 -6.76 -2.06
N GLY A 160 14.99 -6.77 -0.73
CA GLY A 160 15.62 -7.73 0.17
C GLY A 160 15.67 -7.19 1.59
N ILE A 161 16.50 -7.82 2.42
CA ILE A 161 16.67 -7.41 3.83
C ILE A 161 17.57 -6.17 3.92
N ASP A 162 18.72 -6.21 3.26
CA ASP A 162 19.69 -5.11 3.14
C ASP A 162 20.44 -5.25 1.79
N SER A 163 21.53 -4.50 1.60
CA SER A 163 22.30 -4.51 0.35
C SER A 163 23.01 -5.83 0.04
N ASP A 164 23.33 -6.62 1.07
CA ASP A 164 24.08 -7.86 0.95
C ASP A 164 23.14 -9.07 0.83
N HIS A 165 21.86 -8.88 1.18
CA HIS A 165 20.83 -9.91 1.21
C HIS A 165 19.64 -9.53 0.31
N LEU A 166 19.92 -9.24 -0.96
CA LEU A 166 18.92 -9.00 -2.00
C LEU A 166 18.26 -10.31 -2.45
N THR A 167 16.94 -10.29 -2.68
CA THR A 167 16.15 -11.50 -2.97
C THR A 167 15.11 -11.32 -4.07
N TYR A 168 14.81 -10.07 -4.46
CA TYR A 168 13.65 -9.75 -5.28
C TYR A 168 13.58 -10.47 -6.64
N LEU A 169 14.70 -10.70 -7.32
CA LEU A 169 14.70 -11.40 -8.61
C LEU A 169 14.35 -12.89 -8.45
N GLU A 170 14.93 -13.54 -7.44
CA GLU A 170 14.67 -14.97 -7.18
C GLU A 170 13.26 -15.18 -6.64
N ALA A 171 12.83 -14.32 -5.71
CA ALA A 171 11.49 -14.32 -5.17
C ALA A 171 10.45 -14.06 -6.26
N ALA A 172 10.71 -13.15 -7.20
CA ALA A 172 9.81 -12.88 -8.32
C ALA A 172 9.68 -14.07 -9.27
N LYS A 173 10.79 -14.74 -9.61
CA LYS A 173 10.77 -15.96 -10.43
C LYS A 173 9.99 -17.08 -9.75
N ALA A 174 10.18 -17.25 -8.44
CA ALA A 174 9.42 -18.22 -7.66
C ALA A 174 7.92 -17.88 -7.62
N ALA A 175 7.56 -16.60 -7.46
CA ALA A 175 6.18 -16.15 -7.47
C ALA A 175 5.52 -16.33 -8.85
N GLN A 176 6.20 -15.93 -9.93
CA GLN A 176 5.74 -16.17 -11.31
C GLN A 176 5.52 -17.67 -11.55
N GLY A 177 6.49 -18.51 -11.16
CA GLY A 177 6.38 -19.97 -11.31
C GLY A 177 5.23 -20.59 -10.50
N ALA A 178 4.83 -19.96 -9.39
CA ALA A 178 3.67 -20.37 -8.60
C ALA A 178 2.32 -19.93 -9.20
N GLY A 179 2.32 -19.00 -10.17
CA GLY A 179 1.11 -18.51 -10.83
C GLY A 179 0.49 -17.25 -10.25
N VAL A 180 1.28 -16.37 -9.62
CA VAL A 180 0.76 -15.07 -9.14
C VAL A 180 0.32 -14.19 -10.31
N ALA A 181 -0.75 -13.42 -10.11
CA ALA A 181 -1.37 -12.56 -11.12
C ALA A 181 -0.64 -11.23 -11.33
N SER A 182 0.14 -10.75 -10.35
CA SER A 182 1.05 -9.63 -10.50
C SER A 182 2.08 -9.59 -9.35
N ILE A 183 3.15 -8.82 -9.55
CA ILE A 183 4.25 -8.64 -8.59
C ILE A 183 4.50 -7.15 -8.37
N ALA A 184 4.36 -6.67 -7.14
CA ALA A 184 4.69 -5.31 -6.76
C ALA A 184 6.03 -5.22 -6.01
N LEU A 185 6.95 -4.36 -6.47
CA LEU A 185 8.25 -4.17 -5.84
C LEU A 185 8.38 -2.77 -5.24
N HIS A 186 8.51 -2.71 -3.91
CA HIS A 186 9.02 -1.52 -3.23
C HIS A 186 10.54 -1.47 -3.43
N ALA A 187 11.01 -0.45 -4.15
CA ALA A 187 12.40 -0.24 -4.56
C ALA A 187 13.35 0.17 -3.40
N ARG A 188 13.14 -0.40 -2.22
CA ARG A 188 14.00 -0.31 -1.03
C ARG A 188 14.14 -1.69 -0.40
N THR A 189 15.23 -1.91 0.29
CA THR A 189 15.47 -3.01 1.22
C THR A 189 14.73 -2.78 2.54
N ALA A 190 14.61 -3.80 3.39
CA ALA A 190 14.02 -3.64 4.72
C ALA A 190 14.84 -2.66 5.59
N ALA A 191 16.17 -2.73 5.51
CA ALA A 191 17.10 -1.91 6.27
C ALA A 191 16.98 -0.42 5.95
N GLU A 192 16.74 -0.08 4.68
CA GLU A 192 16.50 1.31 4.28
C GLU A 192 15.18 1.86 4.84
N PHE A 193 14.21 1.01 5.21
CA PHE A 193 12.93 1.46 5.75
C PHE A 193 12.23 2.47 4.81
N TYR A 194 12.35 3.76 5.10
CA TYR A 194 11.88 4.89 4.30
C TYR A 194 12.95 5.99 4.13
N SER A 195 14.22 5.67 4.41
CA SER A 195 15.36 6.57 4.21
C SER A 195 15.77 6.63 2.74
N GLY A 196 16.58 7.64 2.41
CA GLY A 196 17.14 7.79 1.06
C GLY A 196 16.06 7.90 -0.01
N GLN A 197 16.43 7.55 -1.25
CA GLN A 197 15.53 7.51 -2.39
C GLN A 197 15.25 6.05 -2.78
N ALA A 198 14.05 5.77 -3.28
CA ALA A 198 13.74 4.49 -3.88
C ALA A 198 14.62 4.27 -5.12
N ASP A 199 15.26 3.12 -5.19
CA ASP A 199 16.11 2.71 -6.29
C ASP A 199 15.26 2.11 -7.42
N TRP A 200 14.76 2.96 -8.30
CA TRP A 200 13.90 2.55 -9.41
C TRP A 200 14.61 1.67 -10.45
N SER A 201 15.95 1.64 -10.47
CA SER A 201 16.69 0.73 -11.36
C SER A 201 16.40 -0.74 -11.03
N ALA A 202 16.11 -1.07 -9.77
CA ALA A 202 15.70 -2.41 -9.37
C ALA A 202 14.33 -2.81 -9.93
N ILE A 203 13.42 -1.85 -10.13
CA ILE A 203 12.13 -2.10 -10.79
C ILE A 203 12.34 -2.39 -12.27
N ALA A 204 13.22 -1.62 -12.94
CA ALA A 204 13.57 -1.86 -14.33
C ALA A 204 14.17 -3.26 -14.52
N ALA A 205 15.17 -3.61 -13.69
CA ALA A 205 15.78 -4.94 -13.71
C ALA A 205 14.76 -6.07 -13.43
N LEU A 206 13.79 -5.83 -12.53
CA LEU A 206 12.71 -6.79 -12.29
C LEU A 206 11.81 -6.94 -13.52
N LYS A 207 11.42 -5.84 -14.18
CA LYS A 207 10.59 -5.86 -15.37
C LYS A 207 11.27 -6.55 -16.55
N GLU A 208 12.58 -6.40 -16.70
CA GLU A 208 13.38 -7.12 -17.70
C GLU A 208 13.41 -8.63 -17.42
N ALA A 209 13.44 -9.03 -16.14
CA ALA A 209 13.52 -10.44 -15.75
C ALA A 209 12.17 -11.17 -15.75
N ILE A 210 11.05 -10.44 -15.62
CA ILE A 210 9.68 -10.95 -15.44
C ILE A 210 8.80 -10.31 -16.53
N THR A 211 8.66 -11.02 -17.65
CA THR A 211 7.94 -10.52 -18.83
C THR A 211 6.49 -11.00 -18.90
N ASP A 212 6.19 -12.16 -18.32
CA ASP A 212 4.89 -12.84 -18.47
C ASP A 212 3.88 -12.48 -17.37
N THR A 213 4.36 -11.83 -16.31
CA THR A 213 3.55 -11.41 -15.15
C THR A 213 3.69 -9.90 -14.98
N PRO A 214 2.59 -9.15 -14.80
CA PRO A 214 2.65 -7.72 -14.56
C PRO A 214 3.53 -7.36 -13.36
N VAL A 215 4.43 -6.40 -13.55
CA VAL A 215 5.31 -5.85 -12.53
C VAL A 215 4.87 -4.42 -12.21
N LEU A 216 4.56 -4.17 -10.95
CA LEU A 216 4.17 -2.85 -10.46
C LEU A 216 5.31 -2.20 -9.66
N GLY A 217 5.65 -0.97 -10.00
CA GLY A 217 6.66 -0.18 -9.31
C GLY A 217 6.11 0.49 -8.04
N ASN A 218 6.90 0.52 -6.97
CA ASN A 218 6.53 1.19 -5.73
C ASN A 218 7.72 1.94 -5.10
N GLY A 219 7.47 3.17 -4.66
CA GLY A 219 8.41 3.97 -3.87
C GLY A 219 8.55 5.38 -4.42
N ASP A 220 8.37 6.37 -3.54
CA ASP A 220 8.59 7.79 -3.82
C ASP A 220 7.73 8.37 -4.96
N ILE A 221 6.49 7.91 -5.02
CA ILE A 221 5.43 8.53 -5.83
C ILE A 221 4.67 9.53 -4.94
N TRP A 222 4.93 10.81 -5.14
CA TRP A 222 4.36 11.92 -4.38
C TRP A 222 3.34 12.73 -5.19
N SER A 223 3.45 12.68 -6.52
CA SER A 223 2.52 13.27 -7.49
C SER A 223 2.20 12.29 -8.64
N ALA A 224 1.26 12.65 -9.51
CA ALA A 224 0.98 11.89 -10.72
C ALA A 224 2.17 11.87 -11.70
N ASP A 225 2.93 12.96 -11.77
CA ASP A 225 4.16 13.03 -12.58
C ASP A 225 5.20 12.01 -12.14
N ASP A 226 5.31 11.74 -10.83
CA ASP A 226 6.21 10.70 -10.33
C ASP A 226 5.79 9.31 -10.81
N ALA A 227 4.48 9.03 -10.88
CA ALA A 227 3.96 7.76 -11.39
C ALA A 227 4.25 7.60 -12.89
N VAL A 228 3.97 8.63 -13.69
CA VAL A 228 4.28 8.65 -15.13
C VAL A 228 5.78 8.54 -15.37
N ARG A 229 6.61 9.20 -14.56
CA ARG A 229 8.06 9.09 -14.66
C ARG A 229 8.54 7.68 -14.32
N MET A 230 7.99 7.06 -13.27
CA MET A 230 8.36 5.68 -12.88
C MET A 230 8.03 4.70 -14.00
N THR A 231 6.81 4.73 -14.56
CA THR A 231 6.43 3.81 -15.64
C THR A 231 7.30 4.02 -16.88
N ARG A 232 7.57 5.27 -17.27
CA ARG A 232 8.47 5.58 -18.40
C ARG A 232 9.91 5.11 -18.17
N GLN A 233 10.46 5.32 -16.98
CA GLN A 233 11.86 5.00 -16.69
C GLN A 233 12.11 3.51 -16.51
N THR A 234 11.13 2.78 -15.96
CA THR A 234 11.32 1.38 -15.55
C THR A 234 10.60 0.38 -16.45
N GLY A 235 9.65 0.84 -17.26
CA GLY A 235 8.78 -0.01 -18.06
C GLY A 235 7.77 -0.83 -17.24
N CYS A 236 7.60 -0.54 -15.94
CA CYS A 236 6.63 -1.27 -15.11
C CYS A 236 5.19 -1.05 -15.61
N ASP A 237 4.35 -2.06 -15.46
CA ASP A 237 2.98 -2.10 -16.03
C ASP A 237 1.99 -1.23 -15.24
N GLY A 238 2.40 -0.77 -14.06
CA GLY A 238 1.62 0.11 -13.21
C GLY A 238 2.40 0.50 -11.96
N VAL A 239 1.73 1.26 -11.09
CA VAL A 239 2.35 1.79 -9.88
C VAL A 239 1.53 1.47 -8.64
N VAL A 240 2.23 1.32 -7.52
CA VAL A 240 1.63 1.23 -6.19
C VAL A 240 1.93 2.51 -5.42
N VAL A 241 0.90 3.17 -4.90
CA VAL A 241 1.00 4.47 -4.22
C VAL A 241 0.73 4.30 -2.73
N GLY A 242 1.72 4.62 -1.91
CA GLY A 242 1.62 4.56 -0.44
C GLY A 242 1.52 5.95 0.15
N ARG A 243 2.62 6.41 0.77
CA ARG A 243 2.66 7.65 1.57
C ARG A 243 2.27 8.92 0.81
N GLY A 244 2.37 8.95 -0.52
CA GLY A 244 1.97 10.10 -1.34
C GLY A 244 0.52 10.54 -1.13
N CYS A 245 -0.40 9.60 -0.89
CA CYS A 245 -1.82 9.89 -0.70
C CYS A 245 -2.20 10.29 0.74
N LEU A 246 -1.27 10.28 1.69
CA LEU A 246 -1.56 10.62 3.09
C LEU A 246 -2.01 12.09 3.21
N GLY A 247 -3.27 12.28 3.62
CA GLY A 247 -3.90 13.60 3.69
C GLY A 247 -4.14 14.26 2.33
N ARG A 248 -4.10 13.48 1.24
CA ARG A 248 -4.37 13.90 -0.14
C ARG A 248 -5.09 12.79 -0.90
N PRO A 249 -6.31 12.39 -0.50
CA PRO A 249 -7.05 11.36 -1.22
C PRO A 249 -7.31 11.75 -2.70
N TRP A 250 -7.37 13.05 -3.01
CA TRP A 250 -7.47 13.58 -4.38
C TRP A 250 -6.29 13.24 -5.30
N LEU A 251 -5.15 12.78 -4.76
CA LEU A 251 -4.05 12.29 -5.59
C LEU A 251 -4.49 11.15 -6.53
N PHE A 252 -5.50 10.36 -6.15
CA PHE A 252 -6.06 9.32 -7.03
C PHE A 252 -6.80 9.90 -8.25
N GLY A 253 -7.36 11.11 -8.14
CA GLY A 253 -7.94 11.83 -9.27
C GLY A 253 -6.86 12.28 -10.26
N ASP A 254 -5.76 12.85 -9.74
CA ASP A 254 -4.60 13.25 -10.55
C ASP A 254 -3.96 12.03 -11.24
N LEU A 255 -3.79 10.93 -10.50
CA LEU A 255 -3.25 9.67 -11.02
C LEU A 255 -4.16 9.08 -12.11
N ALA A 256 -5.47 9.03 -11.89
CA ALA A 256 -6.41 8.56 -12.89
C ALA A 256 -6.36 9.43 -14.16
N ALA A 257 -6.33 10.75 -14.02
CA ALA A 257 -6.22 11.67 -15.14
C ALA A 257 -4.89 11.49 -15.92
N ALA A 258 -3.78 11.29 -15.22
CA ALA A 258 -2.46 11.14 -15.85
C ALA A 258 -2.30 9.85 -16.68
N PHE A 259 -3.11 8.82 -16.42
CA PHE A 259 -3.12 7.57 -17.16
C PHE A 259 -4.29 7.42 -18.14
N GLN A 260 -5.22 8.37 -18.21
CA GLN A 260 -6.32 8.34 -19.18
C GLN A 260 -5.84 8.65 -20.61
N PRO A 261 -6.38 7.98 -21.65
CA PRO A 261 -6.09 8.32 -23.04
C PRO A 261 -6.65 9.70 -23.43
N GLY A 262 -5.80 10.62 -23.86
CA GLY A 262 -6.21 11.93 -24.43
C GLY A 262 -5.14 13.03 -24.29
N ASP A 263 -5.19 14.03 -25.18
CA ASP A 263 -4.20 15.12 -25.29
C ASP A 263 -4.29 16.22 -24.21
N GLY A 264 -4.99 15.96 -23.11
CA GLY A 264 -5.21 16.96 -22.07
C GLY A 264 -4.29 16.77 -20.87
N GLU A 265 -3.23 17.56 -20.76
CA GLU A 265 -2.63 17.91 -19.46
C GLU A 265 -3.74 18.51 -18.58
N ARG A 266 -4.47 17.67 -17.84
CA ARG A 266 -5.37 18.17 -16.81
C ARG A 266 -4.51 18.78 -15.72
N ALA A 267 -4.80 20.03 -15.40
CA ALA A 267 -4.16 20.69 -14.28
C ALA A 267 -4.34 19.84 -13.02
N PRO A 268 -3.29 19.67 -12.20
CA PRO A 268 -3.38 18.88 -10.97
C PRO A 268 -4.42 19.48 -10.03
N ILE A 269 -5.06 18.63 -9.24
CA ILE A 269 -6.02 19.04 -8.22
C ILE A 269 -5.27 19.80 -7.13
N GLN A 270 -5.52 21.10 -7.07
CA GLN A 270 -4.93 22.05 -6.13
C GLN A 270 -6.03 22.59 -5.22
N PRO A 271 -6.44 21.83 -4.18
CA PRO A 271 -7.56 22.24 -3.35
C PRO A 271 -7.22 23.49 -2.53
N ASN A 272 -8.20 24.33 -2.26
CA ASN A 272 -8.05 25.36 -1.23
C ASN A 272 -8.21 24.76 0.18
N LEU A 273 -7.93 25.55 1.22
CA LEU A 273 -7.99 25.08 2.60
C LEU A 273 -9.39 24.60 3.00
N GLY A 274 -10.46 25.22 2.50
CA GLY A 274 -11.84 24.77 2.73
C GLY A 274 -12.12 23.38 2.17
N GLN A 275 -11.64 23.07 0.97
CA GLN A 275 -11.76 21.74 0.36
C GLN A 275 -10.96 20.68 1.13
N VAL A 276 -9.77 21.05 1.63
CA VAL A 276 -8.96 20.18 2.51
C VAL A 276 -9.69 19.91 3.83
N ALA A 277 -10.30 20.94 4.44
CA ALA A 277 -11.07 20.81 5.67
C ALA A 277 -12.28 19.88 5.46
N ALA A 278 -13.02 20.03 4.35
CA ALA A 278 -14.14 19.16 4.00
C ALA A 278 -13.69 17.71 3.83
N ALA A 279 -12.57 17.45 3.15
CA ALA A 279 -12.02 16.10 2.99
C ALA A 279 -11.58 15.49 4.33
N PHE A 280 -10.94 16.27 5.19
CA PHE A 280 -10.55 15.85 6.54
C PHE A 280 -11.77 15.49 7.39
N ARG A 281 -12.81 16.33 7.36
CA ARG A 281 -14.06 16.12 8.09
C ARG A 281 -14.81 14.88 7.57
N ARG A 282 -14.86 14.72 6.25
CA ARG A 282 -15.41 13.53 5.60
C ARG A 282 -14.68 12.26 6.04
N HIS A 283 -13.37 12.31 6.16
CA HIS A 283 -12.58 11.18 6.64
C HIS A 283 -12.92 10.80 8.10
N ALA A 284 -13.09 11.77 8.99
CA ALA A 284 -13.49 11.53 10.39
C ALA A 284 -14.89 10.86 10.48
N GLU A 285 -15.81 11.30 9.63
CA GLU A 285 -17.15 10.74 9.45
C GLU A 285 -17.10 9.25 9.06
N LEU A 286 -16.29 8.94 8.05
CA LEU A 286 -16.12 7.58 7.55
C LEU A 286 -15.44 6.68 8.58
N LEU A 287 -14.48 7.19 9.35
CA LEU A 287 -13.84 6.46 10.44
C LEU A 287 -14.82 6.17 11.59
N THR A 288 -15.69 7.12 11.91
CA THR A 288 -16.76 6.94 12.91
C THR A 288 -17.70 5.82 12.50
N ALA A 289 -18.10 5.77 11.22
CA ALA A 289 -18.91 4.68 10.68
C ALA A 289 -18.16 3.34 10.69
N PHE A 290 -16.89 3.32 10.28
CA PHE A 290 -16.07 2.10 10.26
C PHE A 290 -15.86 1.48 11.64
N PHE A 291 -15.65 2.32 12.66
CA PHE A 291 -15.47 1.84 14.03
C PHE A 291 -16.78 1.68 14.80
N GLU A 292 -17.92 2.09 14.24
CA GLU A 292 -19.20 2.19 14.91
C GLU A 292 -19.09 2.98 16.24
N SER A 293 -18.25 4.02 16.24
CA SER A 293 -17.89 4.78 17.43
C SER A 293 -17.28 6.13 17.05
N GLU A 294 -17.95 7.21 17.43
CA GLU A 294 -17.46 8.58 17.21
C GLU A 294 -16.16 8.84 17.97
N GLU A 295 -16.08 8.40 19.22
CA GLU A 295 -14.86 8.53 20.04
C GLU A 295 -13.66 7.86 19.34
N ARG A 296 -13.82 6.62 18.86
CA ARG A 296 -12.74 5.89 18.18
C ARG A 296 -12.42 6.53 16.82
N GLY A 297 -13.43 6.97 16.07
CA GLY A 297 -13.24 7.69 14.80
C GLY A 297 -12.47 9.00 14.97
N CYS A 298 -12.85 9.81 15.95
CA CYS A 298 -12.18 11.05 16.31
C CYS A 298 -10.77 10.79 16.82
N ARG A 299 -10.54 9.74 17.61
CA ARG A 299 -9.19 9.36 18.04
C ARG A 299 -8.31 8.95 16.86
N ASP A 300 -8.85 8.22 15.90
CA ASP A 300 -8.09 7.72 14.76
C ASP A 300 -7.71 8.82 13.77
N ILE A 301 -8.62 9.77 13.49
CA ILE A 301 -8.35 10.85 12.52
C ILE A 301 -7.22 11.80 12.96
N ARG A 302 -6.95 11.93 14.28
CA ARG A 302 -5.91 12.81 14.85
C ARG A 302 -4.54 12.63 14.20
N LYS A 303 -4.15 11.40 13.87
CA LYS A 303 -2.84 11.11 13.23
C LYS A 303 -2.73 11.67 11.80
N HIS A 304 -3.85 12.00 11.17
CA HIS A 304 -3.88 12.51 9.80
C HIS A 304 -3.77 14.04 9.71
N VAL A 305 -3.96 14.78 10.81
CA VAL A 305 -3.99 16.26 10.85
C VAL A 305 -2.75 16.87 10.19
N ALA A 306 -1.56 16.39 10.56
CA ALA A 306 -0.30 16.90 10.01
C ALA A 306 -0.19 16.69 8.49
N TRP A 307 -0.82 15.63 7.96
CA TRP A 307 -0.79 15.35 6.53
C TRP A 307 -1.79 16.21 5.76
N TYR A 308 -3.05 16.26 6.17
CA TYR A 308 -4.07 17.05 5.44
C TYR A 308 -3.66 18.51 5.31
N PHE A 309 -3.20 19.10 6.41
CA PHE A 309 -2.90 20.52 6.45
C PHE A 309 -1.43 20.86 6.09
N LYS A 310 -0.64 19.93 5.54
CA LYS A 310 0.76 20.21 5.19
C LYS A 310 0.87 21.43 4.25
N GLY A 311 1.71 22.40 4.61
CA GLY A 311 1.93 23.64 3.84
C GLY A 311 0.89 24.74 4.06
N TYR A 312 -0.31 24.41 4.55
CA TYR A 312 -1.37 25.40 4.80
C TYR A 312 -1.12 26.21 6.08
N PRO A 313 -1.48 27.50 6.09
CA PRO A 313 -1.31 28.39 7.24
C PRO A 313 -2.41 28.20 8.31
N VAL A 314 -2.56 26.97 8.82
CA VAL A 314 -3.55 26.63 9.86
C VAL A 314 -3.15 27.15 11.25
N GLY A 315 -1.86 27.39 11.50
CA GLY A 315 -1.33 27.72 12.83
C GLY A 315 -1.08 26.51 13.73
N GLY A 316 -0.17 26.64 14.69
CA GLY A 316 0.23 25.55 15.59
C GLY A 316 -0.86 25.14 16.57
N ASP A 317 -1.53 26.12 17.19
CA ASP A 317 -2.54 25.89 18.24
C ASP A 317 -3.79 25.19 17.71
N LEU A 318 -4.26 25.60 16.52
CA LEU A 318 -5.39 24.95 15.86
C LEU A 318 -5.06 23.51 15.44
N ARG A 319 -3.84 23.26 14.92
CA ARG A 319 -3.39 21.89 14.63
C ARG A 319 -3.34 21.02 15.88
N ALA A 320 -2.86 21.57 17.01
CA ALA A 320 -2.84 20.86 18.27
C ALA A 320 -4.26 20.51 18.73
N SER A 321 -5.18 21.47 18.64
CA SER A 321 -6.59 21.29 18.99
C SER A 321 -7.28 20.22 18.12
N LEU A 322 -7.06 20.25 16.80
CA LEU A 322 -7.54 19.21 15.87
C LEU A 322 -6.95 17.84 16.19
N ALA A 323 -5.68 17.78 16.61
CA ALA A 323 -5.00 16.54 16.99
C ALA A 323 -5.44 16.00 18.37
N THR A 324 -6.29 16.72 19.10
CA THR A 324 -6.89 16.28 20.37
C THR A 324 -8.42 16.25 20.33
N ALA A 325 -9.06 16.53 19.20
CA ALA A 325 -10.51 16.62 19.09
C ALA A 325 -11.21 15.29 19.45
N GLU A 326 -12.32 15.37 20.19
CA GLU A 326 -13.02 14.24 20.81
C GLU A 326 -14.38 13.94 20.16
N SER A 327 -14.93 14.85 19.36
CA SER A 327 -16.20 14.69 18.64
C SER A 327 -16.17 15.33 17.26
N LEU A 328 -17.09 14.92 16.39
CA LEU A 328 -17.31 15.53 15.08
C LEU A 328 -17.80 16.97 15.21
N ALA A 329 -18.63 17.27 16.22
CA ALA A 329 -19.08 18.64 16.49
C ALA A 329 -17.91 19.56 16.86
N GLN A 330 -16.99 19.10 17.72
CA GLN A 330 -15.78 19.87 18.04
C GLN A 330 -14.88 20.03 16.81
N LEU A 331 -14.78 19.01 15.96
CA LEU A 331 -14.08 19.15 14.68
C LEU A 331 -14.74 20.21 13.79
N ASP A 332 -16.06 20.23 13.70
CA ASP A 332 -16.81 21.22 12.91
C ASP A 332 -16.56 22.65 13.43
N ASP A 333 -16.60 22.85 14.75
CA ASP A 333 -16.28 24.14 15.39
C ASP A 333 -14.85 24.59 15.05
N LEU A 334 -13.86 23.70 15.20
CA LEU A 334 -12.45 24.00 14.94
C LEU A 334 -12.20 24.30 13.45
N LEU A 335 -12.76 23.48 12.55
CA LEU A 335 -12.62 23.67 11.11
C LEU A 335 -13.31 24.94 10.63
N GLY A 336 -14.43 25.35 11.26
CA GLY A 336 -15.14 26.60 10.95
C GLY A 336 -14.34 27.87 11.28
N THR A 337 -13.23 27.77 12.02
CA THR A 337 -12.31 28.90 12.28
C THR A 337 -11.27 29.13 11.19
N LEU A 338 -11.18 28.23 10.20
CA LEU A 338 -10.20 28.34 9.13
C LEU A 338 -10.56 29.47 8.15
N ASP A 339 -9.55 30.04 7.51
CA ASP A 339 -9.75 30.81 6.27
C ASP A 339 -9.95 29.82 5.11
N HIS A 340 -11.21 29.55 4.77
CA HIS A 340 -11.57 28.54 3.77
C HIS A 340 -11.11 28.89 2.34
N ASP A 341 -10.88 30.17 2.06
CA ASP A 341 -10.48 30.66 0.73
C ASP A 341 -8.97 30.65 0.51
N GLN A 342 -8.19 30.32 1.55
CA GLN A 342 -6.74 30.22 1.45
C GLN A 342 -6.34 29.25 0.32
N PRO A 343 -5.60 29.72 -0.71
CA PRO A 343 -5.29 28.94 -1.89
C PRO A 343 -4.30 27.81 -1.61
N TYR A 344 -4.15 26.92 -2.59
CA TYR A 344 -3.17 25.84 -2.56
C TYR A 344 -1.75 26.39 -2.26
N PRO A 345 -1.01 25.86 -1.27
CA PRO A 345 0.31 26.38 -0.87
C PRO A 345 1.45 26.14 -1.86
N GLY A 346 1.17 25.60 -3.05
CA GLY A 346 2.18 25.22 -4.04
C GLY A 346 3.18 24.22 -3.47
N VAL A 347 4.48 24.49 -3.65
CA VAL A 347 5.57 23.60 -3.24
C VAL A 347 5.53 23.20 -1.75
N GLY A 348 4.96 24.03 -0.87
CA GLY A 348 4.84 23.73 0.56
C GLY A 348 3.91 22.54 0.88
N ALA A 349 2.95 22.25 0.00
CA ALA A 349 2.04 21.11 0.12
C ALA A 349 2.59 19.83 -0.55
N GLU A 350 3.66 19.95 -1.35
CA GLU A 350 4.24 18.87 -2.15
C GLU A 350 5.33 18.08 -1.43
N GLY A 351 5.73 16.97 -2.04
CA GLY A 351 6.86 16.14 -1.60
C GLY A 351 6.55 15.19 -0.45
N PRO A 352 7.59 14.66 0.24
CA PRO A 352 7.47 13.53 1.15
C PRO A 352 6.45 13.71 2.27
N ARG A 353 5.74 12.62 2.57
CA ARG A 353 4.72 12.52 3.63
C ARG A 353 4.98 11.31 4.52
N GLY A 354 4.49 11.40 5.76
CA GLY A 354 4.84 10.45 6.82
C GLY A 354 6.27 10.63 7.34
N ARG A 355 6.70 9.75 8.25
CA ARG A 355 8.05 9.82 8.83
C ARG A 355 9.09 9.48 7.77
N ALA A 356 9.95 10.44 7.44
CA ALA A 356 11.26 10.14 6.87
C ALA A 356 12.12 9.48 7.96
N GLY A 357 12.78 8.38 7.62
CA GLY A 357 13.59 7.63 8.56
C GLY A 357 15.06 7.65 8.18
N THR A 358 15.90 7.17 9.09
CA THR A 358 17.26 6.72 8.79
C THR A 358 17.25 5.22 8.50
N PRO A 359 18.29 4.68 7.83
CA PRO A 359 18.48 3.24 7.74
C PRO A 359 18.53 2.61 9.14
N LYS A 360 18.05 1.37 9.25
CA LYS A 360 18.00 0.60 10.50
C LYS A 360 18.42 -0.83 10.23
N LYS A 361 19.04 -1.48 11.21
CA LYS A 361 19.24 -2.94 11.18
C LYS A 361 17.87 -3.62 11.34
N PRO A 362 17.41 -4.46 10.39
CA PRO A 362 16.18 -5.22 10.55
C PRO A 362 16.27 -6.15 11.77
N ALA A 363 15.21 -6.23 12.56
CA ALA A 363 15.11 -7.25 13.60
C ALA A 363 14.71 -8.57 12.94
N LEU A 364 15.50 -9.63 13.10
CA LEU A 364 15.30 -10.94 12.47
C LEU A 364 15.29 -12.04 13.54
N PRO A 365 14.75 -13.24 13.23
CA PRO A 365 14.98 -14.42 14.04
C PRO A 365 16.48 -14.69 14.21
N GLU A 366 16.82 -15.42 15.28
CA GLU A 366 18.19 -15.85 15.51
C GLU A 366 18.70 -16.68 14.32
N ASN A 367 19.95 -16.46 13.91
CA ASN A 367 20.61 -17.16 12.80
C ASN A 367 19.85 -17.13 11.45
N TRP A 368 18.89 -16.21 11.27
CA TRP A 368 18.06 -16.15 10.05
C TRP A 368 18.89 -16.10 8.76
N LEU A 369 19.97 -15.31 8.77
CA LEU A 369 20.85 -15.06 7.63
C LEU A 369 21.89 -16.16 7.41
N ALA A 370 22.02 -17.13 8.32
CA ALA A 370 23.04 -18.19 8.22
C ALA A 370 22.76 -19.18 7.08
N SER A 371 21.50 -19.29 6.64
CA SER A 371 21.07 -20.16 5.54
C SER A 371 19.83 -19.60 4.86
N ARG A 372 19.63 -19.92 3.58
CA ARG A 372 18.38 -19.65 2.85
C ARG A 372 17.34 -20.75 3.00
N GLU A 373 17.68 -21.81 3.72
CA GLU A 373 16.76 -22.86 4.11
C GLU A 373 16.35 -22.72 5.58
N MET A 374 15.19 -23.28 5.92
CA MET A 374 14.81 -23.50 7.30
C MET A 374 15.59 -24.71 7.85
N VAL A 375 16.15 -24.61 9.05
CA VAL A 375 16.94 -25.69 9.67
C VAL A 375 16.24 -26.13 10.96
N GLY A 376 16.06 -27.44 11.17
CA GLY A 376 15.52 -27.99 12.43
C GLY A 376 14.11 -27.53 12.81
N ASP A 377 13.87 -27.30 14.10
CA ASP A 377 12.58 -26.91 14.71
C ASP A 377 12.22 -25.42 14.55
N ASP A 378 13.03 -24.62 13.84
CA ASP A 378 12.82 -23.18 13.65
C ASP A 378 11.41 -22.83 13.12
N ARG A 379 10.76 -23.78 12.41
CA ARG A 379 9.42 -23.61 11.87
C ARG A 379 8.33 -23.59 12.95
N ALA A 380 8.47 -24.34 14.03
CA ALA A 380 7.51 -24.37 15.15
C ALA A 380 7.56 -23.07 15.97
N THR A 381 8.75 -22.50 16.15
CA THR A 381 8.94 -21.25 16.88
C THR A 381 8.36 -20.04 16.13
N LEU A 382 8.35 -20.08 14.79
CA LEU A 382 7.79 -19.00 13.96
C LEU A 382 6.27 -18.90 14.05
N THR A 383 5.58 -20.05 14.13
CA THR A 383 4.10 -20.12 14.11
C THR A 383 3.45 -19.66 15.41
N GLU A 384 4.09 -19.87 16.57
CA GLU A 384 3.60 -19.38 17.86
C GLU A 384 3.51 -17.84 17.92
N GLY A 385 4.25 -17.14 17.06
CA GLY A 385 4.29 -15.68 17.00
C GLY A 385 3.10 -15.02 16.29
N GLU A 386 2.25 -15.73 15.54
CA GLU A 386 1.27 -15.10 14.64
C GLU A 386 -0.04 -14.62 15.30
N GLY A 387 -0.24 -14.81 16.61
CA GLY A 387 -1.51 -14.51 17.30
C GLY A 387 -1.90 -13.02 17.44
N ASP A 388 -1.13 -12.08 16.87
CA ASP A 388 -1.40 -10.63 16.96
C ASP A 388 -2.10 -10.12 15.70
N THR A 389 -3.19 -9.36 15.88
CA THR A 389 -4.18 -9.04 14.84
C THR A 389 -3.73 -7.97 13.85
N SER A 390 -2.70 -7.18 14.17
CA SER A 390 -2.11 -6.20 13.23
C SER A 390 -0.60 -6.40 13.08
N GLY A 391 -0.09 -6.41 11.85
CA GLY A 391 1.35 -6.33 11.62
C GLY A 391 1.88 -4.90 11.44
N GLY A 392 1.07 -3.89 11.77
CA GLY A 392 1.44 -2.48 11.90
C GLY A 392 1.82 -2.08 13.31
#